data_AF-Q59Q36-F1
#
_entry.id   AF-Q59Q36-F1
#
_cell.length_a   1.000
_cell.length_b   1.000
_cell.length_c   1.000
_cell.angle_alpha   90.00
_cell.angle_beta   90.00
_cell.angle_gamma   90.00
#
_symmetry.space_group_name_H-M   'P 1'
#
loop_
_entity.id
_entity.type
_entity.pdbx_description
1 polymer ?
#
loop_
_entity_poly.entity_id
_entity_poly.type
_entity_poly.pdbx_seq_one_letter_code
_entity_poly.pdbx_strand_id
1 'polypeptide(L)'
;MSTKREDHLRKGADVTPTEALVAGSIAGAISRAFTAPLDTIKIRLQLQPKGFKHRKSVVTIVKNLLENEGIIALWKGNVPAEILYILYGGVQFGSYSIISKSVSKLENNYRINLSSANHSLIVGIGSGIVSTLVTYPFDLLRTRLIANKNRGLLSMTGTIKDIIKLEGIRGIYAGIRPAMLSVSSTTGLMFWSYELARELSNNYQRVPFIEAICGFIAGATSKGITFPLDTLRKRCQMCSVVHGRPYTASHIFVTILKNEGVFGLYKGFGISVLKTAPTSAISLFMYEYSLSFIRKIRVIE
;
A
#
# COMPACT_ATOMS: atom_id res chain seq x y z
N MET A 1 -11.32 2.19 40.41
CA MET A 1 -10.28 1.17 40.16
C MET A 1 -9.71 1.40 38.77
N SER A 2 -8.43 1.73 38.68
CA SER A 2 -7.71 1.85 37.40
C SER A 2 -7.85 0.53 36.65
N THR A 3 -8.64 0.50 35.57
CA THR A 3 -8.61 -0.60 34.62
C THR A 3 -7.19 -0.67 34.09
N LYS A 4 -6.37 -1.58 34.62
CA LYS A 4 -5.05 -1.91 34.07
C LYS A 4 -5.32 -2.23 32.60
N ARG A 5 -4.87 -1.35 31.69
CA ARG A 5 -4.99 -1.59 30.25
C ARG A 5 -4.19 -2.86 29.98
N GLU A 6 -4.88 -3.96 29.65
CA GLU A 6 -4.22 -5.20 29.28
C GLU A 6 -3.47 -4.95 27.98
N ASP A 7 -2.15 -4.87 28.07
CA ASP A 7 -1.28 -4.74 26.91
C ASP A 7 -1.16 -6.12 26.25
N HIS A 8 -2.09 -6.38 25.33
CA HIS A 8 -2.18 -7.65 24.62
C HIS A 8 -1.09 -7.83 23.55
N LEU A 9 -0.30 -6.79 23.25
CA LEU A 9 0.87 -6.89 22.35
C LEU A 9 2.12 -7.40 23.09
N ARG A 10 2.04 -7.52 24.42
CA ARG A 10 3.17 -7.96 25.24
C ARG A 10 3.44 -9.46 25.05
N LYS A 11 4.73 -9.82 25.06
CA LYS A 11 5.22 -11.20 24.93
C LYS A 11 4.53 -12.11 25.96
N GLY A 12 3.80 -13.12 25.50
CA GLY A 12 3.07 -14.07 26.35
C GLY A 12 1.55 -13.86 26.45
N ALA A 13 0.96 -12.96 25.66
CA ALA A 13 -0.49 -12.83 25.59
C ALA A 13 -1.14 -14.02 24.83
N ASP A 14 -2.05 -14.75 25.49
CA ASP A 14 -2.78 -15.90 24.91
C ASP A 14 -3.89 -15.47 23.93
N VAL A 15 -3.51 -14.89 22.79
CA VAL A 15 -4.46 -14.47 21.75
C VAL A 15 -4.68 -15.62 20.76
N THR A 16 -5.92 -16.05 20.58
CA THR A 16 -6.20 -17.10 19.58
C THR A 16 -5.99 -16.55 18.15
N PRO A 17 -5.57 -17.39 17.17
CA PRO A 17 -5.37 -16.92 15.80
C PRO A 17 -6.60 -16.25 15.17
N THR A 18 -7.80 -16.71 15.54
CA THR A 18 -9.09 -16.14 15.10
C THR A 18 -9.34 -14.77 15.71
N GLU A 19 -9.10 -14.59 17.01
CA GLU A 19 -9.18 -13.28 17.69
C GLU A 19 -8.21 -12.28 17.06
N ALA A 20 -6.95 -12.69 16.84
CA ALA A 20 -5.95 -11.84 16.21
C ALA A 20 -6.34 -11.44 14.78
N LEU A 21 -6.92 -12.36 14.01
CA LEU A 21 -7.37 -12.10 12.64
C LEU A 21 -8.56 -11.14 12.59
N VAL A 22 -9.56 -11.33 13.46
CA VAL A 22 -10.75 -10.44 13.52
C VAL A 22 -10.35 -9.06 14.01
N ALA A 23 -9.62 -8.97 15.13
CA ALA A 23 -9.15 -7.70 15.68
C ALA A 23 -8.22 -6.97 14.69
N GLY A 24 -7.30 -7.69 14.04
CA GLY A 24 -6.40 -7.16 13.01
C GLY A 24 -7.14 -6.65 11.78
N SER A 25 -8.19 -7.34 11.34
CA SER A 25 -9.02 -6.93 10.18
C SER A 25 -9.81 -5.66 10.49
N ILE A 26 -10.45 -5.58 11.66
CA ILE A 26 -11.18 -4.40 12.12
C ILE A 26 -10.23 -3.20 12.28
N ALA A 27 -9.09 -3.41 12.93
CA ALA A 27 -8.07 -2.38 13.11
C ALA A 27 -7.50 -1.87 11.77
N GLY A 28 -7.27 -2.79 10.83
CA GLY A 28 -6.85 -2.46 9.46
C GLY A 28 -7.88 -1.58 8.75
N ALA A 29 -9.14 -2.00 8.72
CA ALA A 29 -10.22 -1.27 8.06
C ALA A 29 -10.43 0.13 8.66
N ILE A 30 -10.41 0.25 9.99
CA ILE A 30 -10.59 1.54 10.68
C ILE A 30 -9.38 2.46 10.44
N SER A 31 -8.15 1.95 10.59
CA SER A 31 -6.94 2.72 10.30
C SER A 31 -6.92 3.25 8.86
N ARG A 32 -7.38 2.43 7.90
CA ARG A 32 -7.53 2.86 6.52
C ARG A 32 -8.62 3.91 6.35
N ALA A 33 -9.79 3.76 6.97
CA ALA A 33 -10.85 4.77 6.91
C ALA A 33 -10.38 6.15 7.39
N PHE A 34 -9.56 6.21 8.45
CA PHE A 34 -8.98 7.46 8.95
C PHE A 34 -7.84 8.01 8.08
N THR A 35 -7.06 7.14 7.44
CA THR A 35 -5.92 7.55 6.61
C THR A 35 -6.22 7.65 5.11
N ALA A 36 -7.43 7.29 4.69
CA ALA A 36 -7.92 7.41 3.32
C ALA A 36 -7.84 8.83 2.74
N PRO A 37 -8.14 9.91 3.51
CA PRO A 37 -7.95 11.28 3.03
C PRO A 37 -6.51 11.57 2.56
N LEU A 38 -5.49 11.07 3.29
CA LEU A 38 -4.09 11.24 2.92
C LEU A 38 -3.75 10.49 1.62
N ASP A 39 -4.35 9.32 1.43
CA ASP A 39 -4.20 8.57 0.18
C ASP A 39 -4.83 9.30 -1.01
N THR A 40 -6.02 9.88 -0.83
CA THR A 40 -6.69 10.70 -1.85
C THR A 40 -5.82 11.89 -2.25
N ILE A 41 -5.27 12.60 -1.27
CA ILE A 41 -4.35 13.73 -1.50
C ILE A 41 -3.07 13.26 -2.21
N LYS A 42 -2.47 12.16 -1.76
CA LYS A 42 -1.26 11.57 -2.38
C LYS A 42 -1.50 11.27 -3.84
N ILE A 43 -2.58 10.56 -4.19
CA ILE A 43 -2.86 10.18 -5.57
C ILE A 43 -3.16 11.43 -6.41
N ARG A 44 -3.92 12.40 -5.90
CA ARG A 44 -4.16 13.68 -6.59
C ARG A 44 -2.86 14.45 -6.88
N LEU A 45 -1.88 14.41 -5.96
CA LEU A 45 -0.54 14.97 -6.19
C LEU A 45 0.21 14.20 -7.28
N GLN A 46 0.23 12.87 -7.20
CA GLN A 46 0.92 12.01 -8.16
C GLN A 46 0.41 12.21 -9.59
N LEU A 47 -0.89 12.49 -9.76
CA LEU A 47 -1.54 12.68 -11.06
C LEU A 47 -1.37 14.08 -11.68
N GLN A 48 -0.73 15.04 -11.01
CA GLN A 48 -0.59 16.39 -11.58
C GLN A 48 0.45 16.45 -12.71
N PRO A 49 0.11 16.87 -13.94
CA PRO A 49 1.04 16.88 -15.07
C PRO A 49 2.11 17.99 -15.03
N LYS A 50 1.96 18.98 -14.14
CA LYS A 50 2.86 20.15 -14.08
C LYS A 50 4.10 19.86 -13.24
N GLY A 51 5.27 20.34 -13.65
CA GLY A 51 6.52 20.21 -12.86
C GLY A 51 6.44 20.77 -11.45
N PHE A 52 7.44 20.47 -10.62
CA PHE A 52 7.41 20.77 -9.17
C PHE A 52 7.13 22.24 -8.84
N LYS A 53 7.69 23.19 -9.60
CA LYS A 53 7.48 24.64 -9.40
C LYS A 53 6.05 25.11 -9.67
N HIS A 54 5.34 24.47 -10.60
CA HIS A 54 4.00 24.87 -11.04
C HIS A 54 2.90 23.93 -10.56
N ARG A 55 3.23 23.00 -9.66
CA ARG A 55 2.24 22.07 -9.08
C ARG A 55 1.30 22.82 -8.15
N LYS A 56 0.04 22.40 -8.08
CA LYS A 56 -0.89 22.88 -7.05
C LYS A 56 -0.37 22.42 -5.69
N SER A 57 -0.35 23.34 -4.73
CA SER A 57 -0.01 23.03 -3.34
C SER A 57 -1.00 22.02 -2.74
N VAL A 58 -0.59 21.33 -1.68
CA VAL A 58 -1.48 20.40 -0.95
C VAL A 58 -2.74 21.13 -0.48
N VAL A 59 -2.60 22.33 0.07
CA VAL A 59 -3.71 23.17 0.53
C VAL A 59 -4.65 23.50 -0.63
N THR A 60 -4.13 23.87 -1.78
CA THR A 60 -4.93 24.16 -2.98
C THR A 60 -5.67 22.91 -3.48
N ILE A 61 -5.09 21.71 -3.37
CA ILE A 61 -5.78 20.46 -3.73
C ILE A 61 -6.93 20.19 -2.77
N VAL A 62 -6.67 20.27 -1.46
CA VAL A 62 -7.68 20.02 -0.42
C VAL A 62 -8.82 21.02 -0.55
N LYS A 63 -8.52 22.32 -0.68
CA LYS A 63 -9.52 23.36 -0.90
C LYS A 63 -10.37 23.08 -2.15
N ASN A 64 -9.74 22.81 -3.29
CA ASN A 64 -10.47 22.49 -4.52
C ASN A 64 -11.32 21.22 -4.38
N LEU A 65 -10.84 20.22 -3.64
CA LEU A 65 -11.57 18.97 -3.42
C LEU A 65 -12.83 19.24 -2.59
N LEU A 66 -12.71 19.97 -1.49
CA LEU A 66 -13.83 20.31 -0.62
C LEU A 66 -14.85 21.22 -1.30
N GLU A 67 -14.41 22.25 -2.03
CA GLU A 67 -15.31 23.21 -2.69
C GLU A 67 -16.01 22.60 -3.92
N ASN A 68 -15.29 21.85 -4.74
CA ASN A 68 -15.83 21.37 -6.01
C ASN A 68 -16.46 19.98 -5.91
N GLU A 69 -15.95 19.11 -5.04
CA GLU A 69 -16.35 17.70 -4.97
C GLU A 69 -17.03 17.33 -3.64
N GLY A 70 -16.94 18.19 -2.62
CA GLY A 70 -17.50 17.98 -1.29
C GLY A 70 -16.59 17.16 -0.36
N ILE A 71 -16.94 17.12 0.93
CA ILE A 71 -16.13 16.45 1.97
C ILE A 71 -15.98 14.94 1.75
N ILE A 72 -17.03 14.28 1.23
CA ILE A 72 -17.05 12.84 0.95
C ILE A 72 -15.99 12.47 -0.11
N ALA A 73 -15.56 13.43 -0.95
CA ALA A 73 -14.55 13.19 -1.96
C ALA A 73 -13.18 12.79 -1.38
N LEU A 74 -12.90 13.08 -0.10
CA LEU A 74 -11.71 12.59 0.61
C LEU A 74 -11.67 11.06 0.72
N TRP A 75 -12.83 10.39 0.67
CA TRP A 75 -12.97 8.93 0.75
C TRP A 75 -13.29 8.27 -0.60
N LYS A 76 -13.16 9.00 -1.71
CA LYS A 76 -13.28 8.40 -3.05
C LYS A 76 -12.29 7.24 -3.18
N GLY A 77 -12.76 6.13 -3.74
CA GLY A 77 -11.95 4.93 -3.90
C GLY A 77 -11.61 4.19 -2.60
N ASN A 78 -12.19 4.55 -1.44
CA ASN A 78 -11.95 3.81 -0.20
C ASN A 78 -12.49 2.37 -0.27
N VAL A 79 -13.71 2.18 -0.79
CA VAL A 79 -14.33 0.84 -0.94
C VAL A 79 -13.45 -0.14 -1.73
N PRO A 80 -12.99 0.16 -2.97
CA PRO A 80 -12.08 -0.74 -3.66
C PRO A 80 -10.73 -0.87 -2.96
N ALA A 81 -10.28 0.14 -2.20
CA ALA A 81 -9.06 0.03 -1.42
C ALA A 81 -9.18 -0.98 -0.26
N GLU A 82 -10.33 -1.04 0.41
CA GLU A 82 -10.61 -2.04 1.45
C GLU A 82 -10.67 -3.44 0.86
N ILE A 83 -11.43 -3.62 -0.23
CA ILE A 83 -11.54 -4.91 -0.91
C ILE A 83 -10.15 -5.38 -1.37
N LEU A 84 -9.35 -4.47 -1.94
CA LEU A 84 -7.97 -4.75 -2.32
C LEU A 84 -7.17 -5.26 -1.12
N TYR A 85 -7.24 -4.59 0.02
CA TYR A 85 -6.41 -4.94 1.18
C TYR A 85 -6.77 -6.31 1.75
N ILE A 86 -8.06 -6.60 1.89
CA ILE A 86 -8.58 -7.89 2.36
C ILE A 86 -8.14 -9.01 1.41
N LEU A 87 -8.36 -8.82 0.10
CA LEU A 87 -7.95 -9.79 -0.91
C LEU A 87 -6.44 -9.96 -0.96
N TYR A 88 -5.67 -8.87 -0.84
CA TYR A 88 -4.22 -8.92 -0.85
C TYR A 88 -3.71 -9.77 0.32
N GLY A 89 -4.24 -9.57 1.53
CA GLY A 89 -3.90 -10.38 2.69
C GLY A 89 -4.15 -11.87 2.45
N GLY A 90 -5.37 -12.25 2.04
CA GLY A 90 -5.73 -13.64 1.80
C GLY A 90 -4.90 -14.31 0.70
N VAL A 91 -4.75 -13.64 -0.45
CA VAL A 91 -3.97 -14.15 -1.59
C VAL A 91 -2.49 -14.22 -1.25
N GLN A 92 -1.95 -13.28 -0.47
CA GLN A 92 -0.56 -13.28 -0.04
C GLN A 92 -0.26 -14.51 0.81
N PHE A 93 -1.06 -14.82 1.83
CA PHE A 93 -0.85 -16.01 2.67
C PHE A 93 -1.02 -17.32 1.90
N GLY A 94 -2.06 -17.42 1.05
CA GLY A 94 -2.28 -18.60 0.21
C GLY A 94 -1.16 -18.82 -0.80
N SER A 95 -0.79 -17.78 -1.54
CA SER A 95 0.28 -17.84 -2.55
C SER A 95 1.64 -18.07 -1.91
N TYR A 96 1.93 -17.46 -0.76
CA TYR A 96 3.17 -17.70 -0.02
C TYR A 96 3.29 -19.18 0.37
N SER A 97 2.22 -19.78 0.91
CA SER A 97 2.21 -21.20 1.30
C SER A 97 2.44 -22.13 0.10
N ILE A 98 1.73 -21.88 -1.02
CA ILE A 98 1.86 -22.69 -2.23
C ILE A 98 3.26 -22.56 -2.82
N ILE A 99 3.75 -21.33 -3.00
CA ILE A 99 5.05 -21.07 -3.62
C ILE A 99 6.17 -21.58 -2.73
N SER A 100 6.13 -21.37 -1.41
CA SER A 100 7.14 -21.89 -0.48
C SER A 100 7.22 -23.42 -0.53
N LYS A 101 6.06 -24.11 -0.55
CA LYS A 101 6.02 -25.58 -0.70
C LYS A 101 6.61 -26.03 -2.04
N SER A 102 6.27 -25.33 -3.13
CA SER A 102 6.80 -25.63 -4.46
C SER A 102 8.31 -25.38 -4.56
N VAL A 103 8.82 -24.27 -4.02
CA VAL A 103 10.25 -23.96 -3.98
C VAL A 103 11.00 -24.98 -3.12
N SER A 104 10.48 -25.33 -1.93
CA SER A 104 11.08 -26.35 -1.07
C SER A 104 11.15 -27.73 -1.76
N LYS A 105 10.10 -28.08 -2.52
CA LYS A 105 10.11 -29.32 -3.32
C LYS A 105 11.17 -29.28 -4.42
N LEU A 106 11.36 -28.14 -5.06
CA LEU A 106 12.41 -27.95 -6.07
C LEU A 106 13.81 -28.00 -5.46
N GLU A 107 14.03 -27.37 -4.30
CA GLU A 107 15.29 -27.44 -3.53
C GLU A 107 15.67 -28.89 -3.23
N ASN A 108 14.72 -29.68 -2.71
CA ASN A 108 14.93 -31.09 -2.42
C ASN A 108 15.18 -31.94 -3.67
N ASN A 109 14.42 -31.70 -4.76
CA ASN A 109 14.55 -32.46 -6.00
C ASN A 109 15.89 -32.22 -6.70
N TYR A 110 16.36 -30.97 -6.73
CA TYR A 110 17.62 -30.59 -7.38
C TYR A 110 18.82 -30.59 -6.42
N ARG A 111 18.63 -30.94 -5.14
CA ARG A 111 19.64 -30.85 -4.07
C ARG A 111 20.30 -29.48 -3.97
N ILE A 112 19.55 -28.42 -4.25
CA ILE A 112 20.01 -27.04 -4.13
C ILE A 112 19.69 -26.56 -2.72
N ASN A 113 20.71 -26.15 -1.96
CA ASN A 113 20.52 -25.59 -0.63
C ASN A 113 20.50 -24.06 -0.70
N LEU A 114 19.30 -23.48 -0.86
CA LEU A 114 19.15 -22.03 -0.80
C LEU A 114 19.23 -21.57 0.66
N SER A 115 19.98 -20.50 0.91
CA SER A 115 19.93 -19.81 2.19
C SER A 115 18.49 -19.38 2.50
N SER A 116 18.09 -19.40 3.78
CA SER A 116 16.75 -19.00 4.22
C SER A 116 16.34 -17.62 3.69
N ALA A 117 17.30 -16.69 3.56
CA ALA A 117 17.05 -15.37 2.97
C ALA A 117 16.66 -15.44 1.49
N ASN A 118 17.36 -16.26 0.70
CA ASN A 118 17.08 -16.40 -0.74
C ASN A 118 15.75 -17.13 -0.97
N HIS A 119 15.45 -18.16 -0.18
CA HIS A 119 14.15 -18.83 -0.20
C HIS A 119 13.02 -17.83 0.07
N SER A 120 13.09 -17.10 1.18
CA SER A 120 12.06 -16.11 1.56
C SER A 120 11.95 -14.97 0.55
N LEU A 121 13.04 -14.57 -0.11
CA LEU A 121 13.02 -13.56 -1.17
C LEU A 121 12.26 -14.05 -2.40
N ILE A 122 12.56 -15.25 -2.91
CA ILE A 122 11.88 -15.82 -4.09
C ILE A 122 10.39 -16.00 -3.80
N VAL A 123 10.06 -16.58 -2.65
CA VAL A 123 8.67 -16.77 -2.23
C VAL A 123 7.98 -15.43 -2.03
N GLY A 124 8.65 -14.44 -1.42
CA GLY A 124 8.12 -13.10 -1.19
C GLY A 124 7.83 -12.33 -2.48
N ILE A 125 8.73 -12.38 -3.45
CA ILE A 125 8.52 -11.77 -4.78
C ILE A 125 7.39 -12.50 -5.52
N GLY A 126 7.42 -13.83 -5.57
CA GLY A 126 6.42 -14.63 -6.28
C GLY A 126 5.02 -14.41 -5.71
N SER A 127 4.87 -14.52 -4.40
CA SER A 127 3.59 -14.27 -3.71
C SER A 127 3.12 -12.83 -3.90
N GLY A 128 4.02 -11.85 -3.78
CA GLY A 128 3.70 -10.44 -4.00
C GLY A 128 3.21 -10.17 -5.43
N ILE A 129 3.81 -10.79 -6.45
CA ILE A 129 3.38 -10.67 -7.84
C ILE A 129 1.98 -11.26 -8.03
N VAL A 130 1.73 -12.48 -7.50
CA VAL A 130 0.41 -13.13 -7.59
C VAL A 130 -0.66 -12.29 -6.89
N SER A 131 -0.40 -11.86 -5.66
CA SER A 131 -1.30 -10.97 -4.90
C SER A 131 -1.57 -9.67 -5.66
N THR A 132 -0.55 -9.09 -6.28
CA THR A 132 -0.70 -7.87 -7.06
C THR A 132 -1.53 -8.10 -8.31
N LEU A 133 -1.36 -9.21 -9.03
CA LEU A 133 -2.16 -9.55 -10.21
C LEU A 133 -3.65 -9.71 -9.86
N VAL A 134 -3.95 -10.47 -8.82
CA VAL A 134 -5.35 -10.72 -8.40
C VAL A 134 -6.02 -9.43 -7.93
N THR A 135 -5.29 -8.58 -7.21
CA THR A 135 -5.87 -7.36 -6.61
C THR A 135 -5.76 -6.12 -7.49
N TYR A 136 -5.03 -6.19 -8.61
CA TYR A 136 -4.78 -5.05 -9.49
C TYR A 136 -6.04 -4.30 -9.97
N PRO A 137 -7.14 -4.99 -10.36
CA PRO A 137 -8.35 -4.32 -10.81
C PRO A 137 -8.88 -3.31 -9.77
N PHE A 138 -8.80 -3.65 -8.48
CA PHE A 138 -9.24 -2.77 -7.40
C PHE A 138 -8.31 -1.58 -7.19
N ASP A 139 -7.00 -1.75 -7.40
CA ASP A 139 -6.07 -0.61 -7.34
C ASP A 139 -6.31 0.38 -8.48
N LEU A 140 -6.57 -0.13 -9.70
CA LEU A 140 -6.90 0.71 -10.83
C LEU A 140 -8.22 1.45 -10.60
N LEU A 141 -9.26 0.76 -10.12
CA LEU A 141 -10.55 1.37 -9.79
C LEU A 141 -10.41 2.46 -8.75
N ARG A 142 -9.66 2.19 -7.68
CA ARG A 142 -9.34 3.17 -6.66
C ARG A 142 -8.72 4.43 -7.27
N THR A 143 -7.68 4.30 -8.08
CA THR A 143 -7.01 5.44 -8.71
C THR A 143 -7.96 6.24 -9.60
N ARG A 144 -8.79 5.57 -10.41
CA ARG A 144 -9.77 6.23 -11.29
C ARG A 144 -10.87 6.95 -10.54
N LEU A 145 -11.42 6.34 -9.50
CA LEU A 145 -12.42 6.96 -8.63
C LEU A 145 -11.85 8.18 -7.91
N ILE A 146 -10.62 8.08 -7.40
CA ILE A 146 -9.93 9.21 -6.77
C ILE A 146 -9.67 10.32 -7.77
N ALA A 147 -9.25 10.00 -9.00
CA ALA A 147 -8.94 11.00 -10.01
C ALA A 147 -10.18 11.73 -10.55
N ASN A 148 -11.35 11.11 -10.43
CA ASN A 148 -12.59 11.64 -10.97
C ASN A 148 -13.08 12.87 -10.18
N LYS A 149 -13.39 13.95 -10.91
CA LYS A 149 -13.79 15.24 -10.34
C LYS A 149 -15.31 15.42 -10.18
N ASN A 150 -16.12 14.46 -10.60
CA ASN A 150 -17.58 14.54 -10.47
C ASN A 150 -17.98 14.56 -8.99
N ARG A 151 -18.99 15.35 -8.61
CA ARG A 151 -19.46 15.45 -7.21
C ARG A 151 -19.98 14.12 -6.66
N GLY A 152 -20.61 13.30 -7.49
CA GLY A 152 -21.16 12.01 -7.08
C GLY A 152 -20.09 10.94 -6.85
N LEU A 153 -20.35 10.03 -5.90
CA LEU A 153 -19.63 8.77 -5.81
C LEU A 153 -19.97 7.94 -7.05
N LEU A 154 -19.01 7.80 -7.96
CA LEU A 154 -19.19 6.92 -9.11
C LEU A 154 -19.29 5.48 -8.64
N SER A 155 -20.24 4.76 -9.22
CA SER A 155 -20.32 3.32 -9.04
C SER A 155 -19.06 2.65 -9.58
N MET A 156 -18.50 1.71 -8.81
CA MET A 156 -17.41 0.83 -9.26
C MET A 156 -17.81 0.11 -10.55
N THR A 157 -19.05 -0.37 -10.65
CA THR A 157 -19.53 -1.09 -11.85
C THR A 157 -19.60 -0.18 -13.07
N GLY A 158 -19.97 1.09 -12.88
CA GLY A 158 -19.92 2.11 -13.94
C GLY A 158 -18.50 2.33 -14.43
N THR A 159 -17.56 2.51 -13.50
CA THR A 159 -16.14 2.70 -13.83
C THR A 159 -15.55 1.49 -14.57
N ILE A 160 -15.91 0.25 -14.17
CA ILE A 160 -15.50 -0.97 -14.89
C ILE A 160 -16.06 -0.98 -16.32
N LYS A 161 -17.34 -0.66 -16.50
CA LYS A 161 -17.97 -0.59 -17.83
C LYS A 161 -17.27 0.46 -18.71
N ASP A 162 -16.94 1.63 -18.15
CA ASP A 162 -16.23 2.69 -18.86
C ASP A 162 -14.82 2.25 -19.27
N ILE A 163 -14.08 1.56 -18.38
CA ILE A 163 -12.76 0.99 -18.69
C ILE A 163 -12.88 0.01 -19.88
N ILE A 164 -13.82 -0.93 -19.79
CA ILE A 164 -13.99 -1.97 -20.83
C ILE A 164 -14.40 -1.33 -22.16
N LYS A 165 -15.25 -0.31 -22.15
CA LYS A 165 -15.69 0.37 -23.36
C LYS A 165 -14.57 1.18 -24.03
N LEU A 166 -13.72 1.85 -23.25
CA LEU A 166 -12.66 2.73 -23.76
C LEU A 166 -11.35 2.00 -24.08
N GLU A 167 -10.99 0.99 -23.29
CA GLU A 167 -9.66 0.35 -23.33
C GLU A 167 -9.73 -1.18 -23.50
N GLY A 168 -10.93 -1.75 -23.50
CA GLY A 168 -11.12 -3.19 -23.44
C GLY A 168 -10.68 -3.79 -22.11
N ILE A 169 -10.66 -5.13 -22.06
CA ILE A 169 -10.30 -5.86 -20.84
C ILE A 169 -8.84 -5.64 -20.41
N ARG A 170 -7.95 -5.32 -21.35
CA ARG A 170 -6.55 -4.99 -21.09
C ARG A 170 -6.40 -3.69 -20.29
N GLY A 171 -7.35 -2.76 -20.42
CA GLY A 171 -7.39 -1.51 -19.66
C GLY A 171 -7.46 -1.71 -18.14
N ILE A 172 -8.06 -2.81 -17.68
CA ILE A 172 -8.15 -3.15 -16.25
C ILE A 172 -6.76 -3.40 -15.64
N TYR A 173 -5.77 -3.73 -16.47
CA TYR A 173 -4.38 -3.97 -16.07
C TYR A 173 -3.41 -2.87 -16.52
N ALA A 174 -3.92 -1.68 -16.90
CA ALA A 174 -3.09 -0.54 -17.27
C ALA A 174 -2.15 -0.13 -16.12
N GLY A 175 -0.83 -0.18 -16.35
CA GLY A 175 0.19 0.11 -15.34
C GLY A 175 0.67 -1.08 -14.51
N ILE A 176 0.32 -2.32 -14.88
CA ILE A 176 0.75 -3.52 -14.13
C ILE A 176 2.28 -3.70 -14.09
N ARG A 177 2.99 -3.31 -15.16
CA ARG A 177 4.46 -3.45 -15.25
C ARG A 177 5.21 -2.69 -14.13
N PRO A 178 5.03 -1.37 -13.96
CA PRO A 178 5.66 -0.67 -12.84
C PRO A 178 5.14 -1.17 -11.47
N ALA A 179 3.91 -1.69 -11.39
CA ALA A 179 3.41 -2.27 -10.15
C ALA A 179 4.18 -3.55 -9.75
N MET A 180 4.39 -4.49 -10.69
CA MET A 180 5.18 -5.71 -10.44
C MET A 180 6.64 -5.40 -10.11
N LEU A 181 7.23 -4.43 -10.81
CA LEU A 181 8.60 -3.98 -10.51
C LEU A 181 8.67 -3.33 -9.12
N SER A 182 7.65 -2.55 -8.74
CA SER A 182 7.56 -1.94 -7.41
C SER A 182 7.49 -3.00 -6.33
N VAL A 183 6.70 -4.05 -6.52
CA VAL A 183 6.56 -5.16 -5.55
C VAL A 183 7.90 -5.88 -5.37
N SER A 184 8.52 -6.28 -6.49
CA SER A 184 9.81 -6.97 -6.47
C SER A 184 10.89 -6.14 -5.78
N SER A 185 10.94 -4.84 -6.11
CA SER A 185 11.88 -3.89 -5.50
C SER A 185 11.59 -3.68 -4.02
N THR A 186 10.31 -3.56 -3.62
CA THR A 186 9.92 -3.37 -2.22
C THR A 186 10.34 -4.56 -1.36
N THR A 187 10.11 -5.78 -1.84
CA THR A 187 10.53 -7.00 -1.12
C THR A 187 12.04 -7.04 -0.94
N GLY A 188 12.82 -6.83 -2.00
CA GLY A 188 14.29 -6.82 -1.91
C GLY A 188 14.82 -5.72 -0.98
N LEU A 189 14.26 -4.51 -1.07
CA LEU A 189 14.64 -3.40 -0.21
C LEU A 189 14.22 -3.59 1.24
N MET A 190 13.12 -4.30 1.51
CA MET A 190 12.70 -4.60 2.88
C MET A 190 13.71 -5.54 3.55
N PHE A 191 14.20 -6.58 2.84
CA PHE A 191 15.27 -7.44 3.35
C PHE A 191 16.56 -6.67 3.58
N TRP A 192 17.01 -5.89 2.60
CA TRP A 192 18.22 -5.08 2.72
C TRP A 192 18.14 -4.08 3.88
N SER A 193 17.00 -3.39 4.01
CA SER A 193 16.80 -2.42 5.09
C SER A 193 16.68 -3.10 6.46
N TYR A 194 16.12 -4.31 6.52
CA TYR A 194 16.06 -5.10 7.76
C TYR A 194 17.47 -5.50 8.22
N GLU A 195 18.33 -5.96 7.31
CA GLU A 195 19.69 -6.35 7.66
C GLU A 195 20.52 -5.16 8.16
N LEU A 196 20.45 -4.03 7.45
CA LEU A 196 21.07 -2.79 7.90
C LEU A 196 20.55 -2.32 9.26
N ALA A 197 19.23 -2.40 9.47
CA ALA A 197 18.64 -2.04 10.76
C ALA A 197 19.10 -2.96 11.89
N ARG A 198 19.30 -4.25 11.62
CA ARG A 198 19.79 -5.24 12.58
C ARG A 198 21.25 -4.98 12.95
N GLU A 199 22.10 -4.71 11.97
CA GLU A 199 23.51 -4.34 12.19
C GLU A 199 23.63 -3.07 13.04
N LEU A 200 22.82 -2.04 12.74
CA LEU A 200 22.80 -0.80 13.51
C LEU A 200 22.24 -1.01 14.93
N SER A 201 21.16 -1.79 15.08
CA SER A 201 20.56 -2.07 16.40
C SER A 201 21.54 -2.79 17.34
N ASN A 202 22.31 -3.75 16.81
CA ASN A 202 23.33 -4.46 17.58
C ASN A 202 24.41 -3.51 18.15
N ASN A 203 24.76 -2.45 17.42
CA ASN A 203 25.74 -1.47 17.87
C ASN A 203 25.17 -0.47 18.90
N TYR A 204 23.85 -0.24 18.92
CA TYR A 204 23.20 0.84 19.69
C TYR A 204 22.07 0.36 20.61
N GLN A 205 22.12 -0.88 21.11
CA GLN A 205 21.09 -1.49 21.98
C GLN A 205 20.70 -0.65 23.22
N ARG A 206 21.54 0.29 23.67
CA ARG A 206 21.29 1.13 24.86
C ARG A 206 20.31 2.27 24.64
N VAL A 207 20.01 2.67 23.40
CA VAL A 207 19.19 3.86 23.14
C VAL A 207 17.70 3.46 23.06
N PRO A 208 16.82 3.98 23.95
CA PRO A 208 15.39 3.70 23.85
C PRO A 208 14.84 4.24 22.53
N PHE A 209 13.90 3.52 21.92
CA PHE A 209 13.30 3.82 20.61
C PHE A 209 14.20 3.69 19.37
N ILE A 210 15.45 3.22 19.51
CA ILE A 210 16.36 3.08 18.36
C ILE A 210 15.79 2.17 17.27
N GLU A 211 15.12 1.09 17.65
CA GLU A 211 14.47 0.16 16.71
C GLU A 211 13.34 0.84 15.93
N ALA A 212 12.56 1.70 16.58
CA ALA A 212 11.48 2.44 15.94
C ALA A 212 12.03 3.48 14.95
N ILE A 213 13.11 4.20 15.32
CA ILE A 213 13.78 5.16 14.44
C ILE A 213 14.41 4.42 13.25
N CYS A 214 15.12 3.32 13.50
CA CYS A 214 15.72 2.50 12.44
C CYS A 214 14.64 1.94 11.50
N GLY A 215 13.54 1.40 12.05
CA GLY A 215 12.40 0.93 11.28
C GLY A 215 11.74 2.03 10.46
N PHE A 216 11.61 3.24 11.00
CA PHE A 216 11.08 4.40 10.27
C PHE A 216 12.02 4.83 9.13
N ILE A 217 13.33 4.94 9.38
CA ILE A 217 14.34 5.31 8.37
C ILE A 217 14.40 4.24 7.28
N ALA A 218 14.43 2.95 7.65
CA ALA A 218 14.36 1.82 6.72
C ALA A 218 13.11 1.89 5.85
N GLY A 219 11.94 2.09 6.47
CA GLY A 219 10.67 2.22 5.76
C GLY A 219 10.61 3.44 4.84
N ALA A 220 11.13 4.60 5.29
CA ALA A 220 11.19 5.83 4.50
C ALA A 220 12.16 5.70 3.33
N THR A 221 13.31 5.04 3.52
CA THR A 221 14.33 4.82 2.49
C THR A 221 13.83 3.86 1.42
N SER A 222 13.28 2.70 1.83
CA SER A 222 12.66 1.73 0.91
C SER A 222 11.52 2.37 0.11
N LYS A 223 10.67 3.17 0.78
CA LYS A 223 9.66 3.97 0.09
C LYS A 223 10.29 4.99 -0.86
N GLY A 224 11.34 5.69 -0.47
CA GLY A 224 12.03 6.67 -1.33
C GLY A 224 12.56 6.07 -2.62
N ILE A 225 13.12 4.86 -2.57
CA ILE A 225 13.65 4.16 -3.74
C ILE A 225 12.52 3.66 -4.65
N THR A 226 11.43 3.16 -4.07
CA THR A 226 10.30 2.59 -4.82
C THR A 226 9.25 3.62 -5.27
N PHE A 227 9.27 4.83 -4.69
CA PHE A 227 8.26 5.87 -4.95
C PHE A 227 8.14 6.28 -6.42
N PRO A 228 9.23 6.38 -7.21
CA PRO A 228 9.13 6.68 -8.64
C PRO A 228 8.27 5.66 -9.39
N LEU A 229 8.33 4.38 -9.02
CA LEU A 229 7.52 3.31 -9.62
C LEU A 229 6.05 3.45 -9.22
N ASP A 230 5.77 3.87 -7.98
CA ASP A 230 4.41 4.16 -7.53
C ASP A 230 3.79 5.32 -8.32
N THR A 231 4.51 6.44 -8.45
CA THR A 231 4.04 7.58 -9.26
C THR A 231 3.85 7.20 -10.72
N LEU A 232 4.79 6.44 -11.30
CA LEU A 232 4.68 5.94 -12.67
C LEU A 232 3.46 5.04 -12.84
N ARG A 233 3.22 4.10 -11.91
CA ARG A 233 2.03 3.23 -11.88
C ARG A 233 0.75 4.07 -11.89
N LYS A 234 0.62 5.06 -11.00
CA LYS A 234 -0.59 5.91 -10.93
C LYS A 234 -0.82 6.71 -12.22
N ARG A 235 0.25 7.19 -12.87
CA ARG A 235 0.16 7.84 -14.19
C ARG A 235 -0.25 6.89 -15.30
N CYS A 236 0.29 5.67 -15.32
CA CYS A 236 -0.11 4.64 -16.27
C CYS A 236 -1.60 4.27 -16.11
N GLN A 237 -2.10 4.16 -14.88
CA GLN A 237 -3.51 3.83 -14.60
C GLN A 237 -4.51 4.89 -15.09
N MET A 238 -4.06 6.14 -15.21
CA MET A 238 -4.86 7.27 -15.70
C MET A 238 -4.52 7.67 -17.14
N CYS A 239 -3.56 7.00 -17.79
CA CYS A 239 -3.04 7.40 -19.10
C CYS A 239 -4.14 7.51 -20.16
N SER A 240 -4.96 6.47 -20.29
CA SER A 240 -6.04 6.42 -21.28
C SER A 240 -7.14 7.45 -21.02
N VAL A 241 -7.40 7.78 -19.75
CA VAL A 241 -8.37 8.83 -19.38
C VAL A 241 -7.83 10.22 -19.73
N VAL A 242 -6.52 10.44 -19.59
CA VAL A 242 -5.88 11.75 -19.83
C VAL A 242 -5.57 11.97 -21.32
N HIS A 243 -5.17 10.92 -22.04
CA HIS A 243 -4.67 11.02 -23.41
C HIS A 243 -5.57 10.33 -24.45
N GLY A 244 -6.66 9.67 -24.05
CA GLY A 244 -7.54 8.91 -24.94
C GLY A 244 -6.93 7.61 -25.49
N ARG A 245 -5.64 7.34 -25.24
CA ARG A 245 -4.94 6.14 -25.69
C ARG A 245 -3.93 5.64 -24.64
N PRO A 246 -3.67 4.32 -24.57
CA PRO A 246 -2.65 3.78 -23.69
C PRO A 246 -1.25 4.10 -24.24
N TYR A 247 -0.36 4.58 -23.37
CA TYR A 247 1.08 4.69 -23.65
C TYR A 247 1.88 3.67 -22.85
N THR A 248 3.06 3.32 -23.36
CA THR A 248 4.00 2.46 -22.64
C THR A 248 4.54 3.17 -21.39
N ALA A 249 4.78 2.41 -20.32
CA ALA A 249 5.34 2.94 -19.07
C ALA A 249 6.67 3.70 -19.28
N SER A 250 7.53 3.25 -20.20
CA SER A 250 8.77 3.96 -20.56
C SER A 250 8.51 5.34 -21.15
N HIS A 251 7.52 5.47 -22.04
CA HIS A 251 7.14 6.75 -22.63
C HIS A 251 6.63 7.72 -21.56
N ILE A 252 5.78 7.25 -20.65
CA ILE A 252 5.27 8.05 -19.52
C ILE A 252 6.42 8.47 -18.59
N PHE A 253 7.33 7.56 -18.28
CA PHE A 253 8.50 7.85 -17.45
C PHE A 253 9.38 8.94 -18.05
N VAL A 254 9.73 8.82 -19.34
CA VAL A 254 10.50 9.84 -20.07
C VAL A 254 9.74 11.17 -20.13
N THR A 255 8.42 11.13 -20.33
CA THR A 255 7.58 12.34 -20.35
C THR A 255 7.59 13.06 -19.00
N ILE A 256 7.52 12.32 -17.89
CA ILE A 256 7.62 12.89 -16.53
C ILE A 256 9.00 13.53 -16.35
N LEU A 257 10.08 12.84 -16.71
CA LEU A 257 11.43 13.38 -16.55
C LEU A 257 11.65 14.64 -17.40
N LYS A 258 11.19 14.66 -18.65
CA LYS A 258 11.34 15.81 -19.55
C LYS A 258 10.50 17.03 -19.11
N ASN A 259 9.24 16.81 -18.71
CA ASN A 259 8.31 17.92 -18.45
C ASN A 259 8.24 18.35 -16.98
N GLU A 260 8.53 17.43 -16.06
CA GLU A 260 8.37 17.66 -14.61
C GLU A 260 9.69 17.60 -13.84
N GLY A 261 10.73 17.03 -14.44
CA GLY A 261 12.00 16.73 -13.79
C GLY A 261 11.92 15.51 -12.86
N VAL A 262 13.05 15.17 -12.24
CA VAL A 262 13.16 14.03 -11.31
C VAL A 262 12.20 14.17 -10.12
N PHE A 263 12.03 15.39 -9.60
CA PHE A 263 11.07 15.67 -8.51
C PHE A 263 9.60 15.48 -8.90
N GLY A 264 9.27 15.38 -10.20
CA GLY A 264 7.95 14.98 -10.67
C GLY A 264 7.56 13.58 -10.20
N LEU A 265 8.54 12.66 -10.13
CA LEU A 265 8.37 11.28 -9.68
C LEU A 265 8.10 11.16 -8.17
N TYR A 266 8.45 12.19 -7.38
CA TYR A 266 8.34 12.22 -5.92
C TYR A 266 7.12 12.99 -5.40
N LYS A 267 6.16 13.32 -6.27
CA LYS A 267 4.93 14.02 -5.87
C LYS A 267 4.09 13.18 -4.92
N GLY A 268 3.80 13.72 -3.74
CA GLY A 268 3.08 13.00 -2.71
C GLY A 268 3.97 12.12 -1.83
N PHE A 269 5.30 12.10 -2.02
CA PHE A 269 6.21 11.36 -1.13
C PHE A 269 6.07 11.81 0.32
N GLY A 270 6.08 13.13 0.57
CA GLY A 270 5.88 13.69 1.91
C GLY A 270 4.55 13.26 2.55
N ILE A 271 3.46 13.22 1.78
CA ILE A 271 2.15 12.73 2.27
C ILE A 271 2.21 11.22 2.56
N SER A 272 2.93 10.46 1.73
CA SER A 272 3.11 9.02 1.90
C SER A 272 3.96 8.67 3.12
N VAL A 273 4.94 9.51 3.47
CA VAL A 273 5.74 9.38 4.70
C VAL A 273 4.90 9.82 5.90
N LEU A 274 4.26 11.00 5.83
CA LEU A 274 3.39 11.51 6.90
C LEU A 274 2.32 10.49 7.29
N LYS A 275 1.72 9.80 6.31
CA LYS A 275 0.70 8.78 6.54
C LYS A 275 1.18 7.61 7.42
N THR A 276 2.47 7.27 7.40
CA THR A 276 2.97 6.07 8.11
C THR A 276 2.71 6.10 9.61
N ALA A 277 3.03 7.21 10.26
CA ALA A 277 2.90 7.33 11.70
C ALA A 277 1.43 7.23 12.16
N PRO A 278 0.45 7.98 11.59
CA PRO A 278 -0.96 7.79 11.91
C PRO A 278 -1.49 6.40 11.59
N THR A 279 -1.12 5.80 10.45
CA THR A 279 -1.55 4.44 10.12
C THR A 279 -1.10 3.45 11.19
N SER A 280 0.17 3.48 11.58
CA SER A 280 0.71 2.60 12.62
C SER A 280 0.06 2.85 13.98
N ALA A 281 -0.07 4.11 14.41
CA ALA A 281 -0.67 4.46 15.70
C ALA A 281 -2.13 4.00 15.80
N ILE A 282 -2.94 4.29 14.78
CA ILE A 282 -4.36 3.90 14.76
C ILE A 282 -4.50 2.38 14.66
N SER A 283 -3.70 1.71 13.84
CA SER A 283 -3.75 0.25 13.73
C SER A 283 -3.44 -0.43 15.06
N LEU A 284 -2.42 0.01 15.80
CA LEU A 284 -2.09 -0.57 17.10
C LEU A 284 -3.19 -0.29 18.14
N PHE A 285 -3.64 0.97 18.22
CA PHE A 285 -4.71 1.35 19.14
C PHE A 285 -6.00 0.56 18.87
N MET A 286 -6.40 0.46 17.61
CA MET A 286 -7.62 -0.25 17.24
C MET A 286 -7.49 -1.76 17.41
N TYR A 287 -6.29 -2.33 17.21
CA TYR A 287 -6.06 -3.76 17.45
C TYR A 287 -6.27 -4.10 18.92
N GLU A 288 -5.66 -3.34 19.84
CA GLU A 288 -5.86 -3.52 21.27
C GLU A 288 -7.33 -3.35 21.66
N TYR A 289 -7.98 -2.28 21.16
CA TYR A 289 -9.37 -2.01 21.47
C TYR A 289 -10.31 -3.12 21.00
N SER A 290 -10.15 -3.57 19.75
CA SER A 290 -10.95 -4.66 19.18
C SER A 290 -10.72 -5.98 19.93
N LEU A 291 -9.48 -6.30 20.29
CA LEU A 291 -9.16 -7.51 21.02
C LEU A 291 -9.74 -7.51 22.44
N SER A 292 -9.60 -6.41 23.18
CA SER A 292 -10.21 -6.27 24.50
C SER A 292 -11.75 -6.34 24.42
N PHE A 293 -12.36 -5.83 23.35
CA PHE A 293 -13.80 -5.92 23.14
C PHE A 293 -14.26 -7.36 22.88
N ILE A 294 -13.58 -8.09 21.99
CA ILE A 294 -13.90 -9.50 21.69
C ILE A 294 -13.80 -10.36 22.95
N ARG A 295 -12.75 -10.17 23.76
CA ARG A 295 -12.57 -10.91 25.01
C ARG A 295 -13.62 -10.57 26.07
N LYS A 296 -14.02 -9.30 26.18
CA LYS A 296 -15.11 -8.92 27.09
C LYS A 296 -16.42 -9.62 26.74
N ILE A 297 -16.73 -9.77 25.46
CA ILE A 297 -17.92 -10.51 25.02
C ILE A 297 -17.81 -11.98 25.44
N ARG A 298 -16.64 -12.60 25.24
CA ARG A 298 -16.42 -14.02 25.56
C ARG A 298 -16.44 -14.34 27.05
N VAL A 299 -16.13 -13.38 27.93
CA VAL A 299 -16.21 -13.57 29.40
C VAL A 299 -17.67 -13.50 29.90
N ILE A 300 -18.59 -12.98 29.09
CA ILE A 300 -20.03 -12.89 29.43
C ILE A 300 -20.77 -14.19 29.01
N GLU A 301 -20.23 -14.95 28.06
CA GLU A 301 -20.72 -16.28 27.65
C GLU A 301 -20.22 -17.38 28.59
#